data_AF-A0A4Q4ZMB7-F1
#
_entry.id   AF-A0A4Q4ZMB7-F1
#
_cell.length_a   1.000
_cell.length_b   1.000
_cell.length_c   1.000
_cell.angle_alpha   90.00
_cell.angle_beta   90.00
_cell.angle_gamma   90.00
#
_symmetry.space_group_name_H-M   'P 1'
#
loop_
_entity.id
_entity.type
_entity.pdbx_description
1 polymer ?
#
loop_
_entity_poly.entity_id
_entity_poly.type
_entity_poly.pdbx_seq_one_letter_code
_entity_poly.pdbx_strand_id
1 'polypeptide(L)'
;MGRLHSKGKGISDSAIPYSRTPPAWLKTTPAQVEEQICRLARKGATPSQIGVILRDSHGIAQVRIVTGNKILRILKSNGLAPELPEDLYMLIKKAVSVRKHLERNRNDKDAKFRLILIESRIHRLARYYKTVGVLPPTWKYESATASTIVA
;
A
#
# COMPACT_ATOMS: atom_id res chain seq x y z
N MET A 1 10.63 10.40 3.04
CA MET A 1 11.82 9.51 3.19
C MET A 1 12.39 9.64 4.60
N GLY A 2 11.78 9.02 5.61
CA GLY A 2 12.11 9.29 7.01
C GLY A 2 11.86 8.09 7.92
N ARG A 3 12.37 8.16 9.14
CA ARG A 3 13.02 6.99 9.73
C ARG A 3 12.25 6.38 10.91
N LEU A 4 11.25 5.54 10.61
CA LEU A 4 10.38 4.88 11.61
C LEU A 4 11.14 3.96 12.59
N HIS A 5 12.21 3.33 12.13
CA HIS A 5 13.14 2.53 12.93
C HIS A 5 14.55 2.71 12.34
N SER A 6 15.00 3.96 12.20
CA SER A 6 16.36 4.26 11.72
C SER A 6 16.82 5.67 12.17
N LYS A 7 18.11 5.99 12.03
CA LYS A 7 18.73 7.15 12.72
C LYS A 7 18.66 8.54 12.06
N GLY A 8 18.49 8.63 10.76
CA GLY A 8 18.58 9.90 10.03
C GLY A 8 17.25 10.51 9.66
N LYS A 9 17.37 11.53 8.84
CA LYS A 9 16.45 12.67 8.89
C LYS A 9 16.04 13.12 7.49
N GLY A 10 15.84 12.17 6.58
CA GLY A 10 15.47 12.50 5.22
C GLY A 10 14.10 13.16 5.16
N ILE A 11 13.95 14.10 4.23
CA ILE A 11 12.72 14.91 4.05
C ILE A 11 12.14 14.80 2.63
N SER A 12 12.70 13.92 1.79
CA SER A 12 12.22 13.77 0.41
C SER A 12 10.80 13.20 0.38
N ASP A 13 9.91 13.92 -0.28
CA ASP A 13 8.51 13.56 -0.53
C ASP A 13 8.01 14.26 -1.80
N SER A 14 6.88 13.83 -2.34
CA SER A 14 6.22 14.49 -3.47
C SER A 14 5.63 15.84 -3.06
N ALA A 15 5.87 16.88 -3.86
CA ALA A 15 5.25 18.19 -3.71
C ALA A 15 4.06 18.30 -4.68
N ILE A 16 2.84 18.26 -4.14
CA ILE A 16 1.63 18.35 -4.97
C ILE A 16 1.43 19.80 -5.44
N PRO A 17 1.10 20.05 -6.72
CA PRO A 17 0.81 21.39 -7.21
C PRO A 17 -0.33 22.06 -6.43
N TYR A 18 -0.29 23.39 -6.35
CA TYR A 18 -1.34 24.18 -5.69
C TYR A 18 -2.69 24.04 -6.40
N SER A 19 -2.69 24.09 -7.74
CA SER A 19 -3.92 23.99 -8.53
C SER A 19 -4.60 22.64 -8.34
N ARG A 20 -5.92 22.69 -8.09
CA ARG A 20 -6.77 21.50 -7.92
C ARG A 20 -7.73 21.30 -9.09
N THR A 21 -7.51 22.00 -10.19
CA THR A 21 -8.30 21.83 -11.42
C THR A 21 -7.57 20.88 -12.37
N PRO A 22 -8.30 20.00 -13.08
CA PRO A 22 -7.70 19.17 -14.11
C PRO A 22 -7.16 20.09 -15.24
N PRO A 23 -5.96 19.81 -15.78
CA PRO A 23 -5.42 20.57 -16.89
C PRO A 23 -6.32 20.51 -18.13
N ALA A 24 -6.42 21.61 -18.89
CA ALA A 24 -7.32 21.70 -20.05
C ALA A 24 -7.01 20.70 -21.20
N TRP A 25 -5.76 20.21 -21.27
CA TRP A 25 -5.33 19.21 -22.25
C TRP A 25 -5.79 17.79 -21.88
N LEU A 26 -6.16 17.54 -20.62
CA LEU A 26 -6.65 16.24 -20.19
C LEU A 26 -8.12 16.09 -20.63
N LYS A 27 -8.35 15.33 -21.70
CA LYS A 27 -9.70 15.07 -22.25
C LYS A 27 -10.40 13.84 -21.66
N THR A 28 -9.73 13.15 -20.75
CA THR A 28 -10.24 11.93 -20.12
C THR A 28 -11.39 12.26 -19.17
N THR A 29 -12.51 11.56 -19.31
CA THR A 29 -13.66 11.75 -18.43
C THR A 29 -13.48 11.00 -17.11
N PRO A 30 -14.14 11.42 -16.01
CA PRO A 30 -14.08 10.71 -14.73
C PRO A 30 -14.45 9.22 -14.86
N ALA A 31 -15.49 8.90 -15.64
CA ALA A 31 -15.95 7.53 -15.86
C ALA A 31 -14.88 6.66 -16.53
N GLN A 32 -14.15 7.20 -17.51
CA GLN A 32 -13.03 6.49 -18.15
C GLN A 32 -11.90 6.19 -17.17
N VAL A 33 -11.60 7.12 -16.26
CA VAL A 33 -10.58 6.92 -15.22
C VAL A 33 -11.01 5.82 -14.24
N GLU A 34 -12.28 5.81 -13.82
CA GLU A 34 -12.81 4.76 -12.95
C GLU A 34 -12.77 3.38 -13.62
N GLU A 35 -13.09 3.30 -14.90
CA GLU A 35 -13.01 2.05 -15.67
C GLU A 35 -11.57 1.54 -15.76
N GLN A 36 -10.60 2.44 -16.03
CA GLN A 36 -9.18 2.09 -16.06
C GLN A 36 -8.68 1.60 -14.71
N ILE A 37 -9.09 2.25 -13.61
CA ILE A 37 -8.77 1.82 -12.24
C ILE A 37 -9.30 0.41 -11.98
N CYS A 38 -10.55 0.14 -12.31
CA CYS A 38 -11.16 -1.18 -12.11
C CYS A 38 -10.48 -2.24 -12.99
N ARG A 39 -10.13 -1.90 -14.23
CA ARG A 39 -9.41 -2.79 -15.15
C ARG A 39 -8.03 -3.18 -14.61
N LEU A 40 -7.28 -2.21 -14.08
CA LEU A 40 -5.96 -2.46 -13.49
C LEU A 40 -6.06 -3.26 -12.18
N ALA A 41 -7.07 -2.97 -11.35
CA ALA A 41 -7.31 -3.72 -10.12
C ALA A 41 -7.67 -5.19 -10.40
N ARG A 42 -8.48 -5.47 -11.42
CA ARG A 42 -8.79 -6.85 -11.86
C ARG A 42 -7.55 -7.61 -12.36
N LYS A 43 -6.53 -6.90 -12.84
CA LYS A 43 -5.22 -7.49 -13.18
C LYS A 43 -4.33 -7.73 -11.95
N GLY A 44 -4.80 -7.40 -10.75
CA GLY A 44 -4.07 -7.57 -9.49
C GLY A 44 -3.11 -6.41 -9.15
N ALA A 45 -3.21 -5.27 -9.85
CA ALA A 45 -2.38 -4.11 -9.52
C ALA A 45 -2.82 -3.47 -8.19
N THR A 46 -1.86 -3.09 -7.34
CA THR A 46 -2.17 -2.43 -6.07
C THR A 46 -2.61 -0.98 -6.29
N PRO A 47 -3.37 -0.36 -5.35
CA PRO A 47 -3.77 1.05 -5.47
C PRO A 47 -2.58 2.00 -5.72
N SER A 48 -1.43 1.74 -5.08
CA SER A 48 -0.21 2.52 -5.30
C SER A 48 0.33 2.38 -6.73
N GLN A 49 0.37 1.15 -7.27
CA GLN A 49 0.79 0.89 -8.65
C GLN A 49 -0.17 1.48 -9.68
N ILE A 50 -1.48 1.40 -9.43
CA ILE A 50 -2.51 2.00 -10.28
C ILE A 50 -2.26 3.50 -10.43
N GLY A 51 -2.00 4.21 -9.32
CA GLY A 51 -1.71 5.64 -9.36
C GLY A 51 -0.47 5.97 -10.20
N VAL A 52 0.57 5.14 -10.12
CA VAL A 52 1.80 5.30 -10.92
C VAL A 52 1.52 5.10 -12.41
N ILE A 53 0.80 4.03 -12.79
CA ILE A 53 0.45 3.73 -14.19
C ILE A 53 -0.41 4.84 -14.81
N LEU A 54 -1.38 5.36 -14.05
CA LEU A 54 -2.24 6.45 -14.51
C LEU A 54 -1.45 7.74 -14.72
N ARG A 55 -0.47 8.02 -13.84
CA ARG A 55 0.40 9.19 -13.97
C ARG A 55 1.35 9.06 -15.16
N ASP A 56 2.05 7.94 -15.26
CA ASP A 56 3.19 7.79 -16.18
C ASP A 56 2.75 7.47 -17.61
N SER A 57 1.70 6.65 -17.79
CA SER A 57 1.24 6.23 -19.13
C SER A 57 0.03 7.01 -19.65
N HIS A 58 -0.82 7.55 -18.75
CA HIS A 58 -2.08 8.20 -19.14
C HIS A 58 -2.09 9.71 -18.88
N GLY A 59 -1.05 10.27 -18.26
CA GLY A 59 -0.96 11.70 -17.94
C GLY A 59 -1.89 12.16 -16.82
N ILE A 60 -2.52 11.23 -16.07
CA ILE A 60 -3.43 11.57 -14.98
C ILE A 60 -2.60 11.79 -13.71
N ALA A 61 -2.23 13.05 -13.45
CA ALA A 61 -1.36 13.40 -12.32
C ALA A 61 -1.98 13.07 -10.95
N GLN A 62 -3.27 13.33 -10.77
CA GLN A 62 -4.00 13.10 -9.52
C GLN A 62 -5.42 12.61 -9.81
N VAL A 63 -5.69 11.34 -9.48
CA VAL A 63 -7.04 10.74 -9.64
C VAL A 63 -8.11 11.53 -8.89
N ARG A 64 -7.79 12.05 -7.70
CA ARG A 64 -8.71 12.86 -6.89
C ARG A 64 -9.16 14.14 -7.59
N ILE A 65 -8.28 14.76 -8.38
CA ILE A 65 -8.61 16.01 -9.09
C ILE A 65 -9.60 15.74 -10.23
N VAL A 66 -9.45 14.60 -10.91
CA VAL A 66 -10.30 14.25 -12.05
C VAL A 66 -11.63 13.67 -11.61
N THR A 67 -11.63 12.73 -10.66
CA THR A 67 -12.82 11.95 -10.26
C THR A 67 -13.50 12.44 -8.98
N GLY A 68 -12.87 13.35 -8.22
CA GLY A 68 -13.33 13.78 -6.90
C GLY A 68 -13.04 12.77 -5.77
N ASN A 69 -12.72 11.51 -6.08
CA ASN A 69 -12.48 10.45 -5.11
C ASN A 69 -11.04 9.91 -5.16
N LYS A 70 -10.60 9.25 -4.08
CA LYS A 70 -9.31 8.54 -4.06
C LYS A 70 -9.47 7.13 -4.65
N ILE A 71 -8.38 6.58 -5.19
CA ILE A 71 -8.32 5.24 -5.80
C ILE A 71 -8.98 4.18 -4.90
N LEU A 72 -8.57 4.11 -3.63
CA LEU A 72 -9.09 3.11 -2.69
C LEU A 72 -10.61 3.25 -2.43
N ARG A 73 -11.16 4.47 -2.52
CA ARG A 73 -12.61 4.69 -2.40
C ARG A 73 -13.35 4.19 -3.62
N ILE A 74 -12.82 4.46 -4.82
CA ILE A 74 -13.38 3.94 -6.09
C ILE A 74 -13.39 2.41 -6.06
N LEU A 75 -12.31 1.78 -5.61
CA LEU A 75 -12.23 0.32 -5.51
C LEU A 75 -13.23 -0.26 -4.50
N LYS A 76 -13.43 0.40 -3.35
CA LYS A 76 -14.43 0.00 -2.36
C LYS A 76 -15.85 0.08 -2.90
N SER A 77 -16.20 1.18 -3.57
CA SER A 77 -17.54 1.34 -4.18
C SER A 77 -17.84 0.27 -5.23
N ASN A 78 -16.81 -0.24 -5.91
CA ASN A 78 -16.93 -1.27 -6.94
C ASN A 78 -16.73 -2.70 -6.40
N GLY A 79 -16.55 -2.89 -5.09
CA GLY A 79 -16.31 -4.22 -4.50
C GLY A 79 -14.96 -4.86 -4.90
N LEU A 80 -14.01 -4.08 -5.40
CA LEU A 80 -12.68 -4.53 -5.85
C LEU A 80 -11.57 -4.13 -4.87
N ALA A 81 -11.91 -3.73 -3.65
CA ALA A 81 -10.94 -3.37 -2.64
C ALA A 81 -10.27 -4.63 -2.06
N PRO A 82 -8.95 -4.59 -1.79
CA PRO A 82 -8.29 -5.70 -1.12
C PRO A 82 -8.81 -5.85 0.32
N GLU A 83 -8.91 -7.08 0.79
CA GLU A 83 -9.33 -7.39 2.16
C GLU A 83 -8.36 -6.84 3.21
N LEU A 84 -7.06 -6.93 2.91
CA LEU A 84 -6.00 -6.37 3.73
C LEU A 84 -5.52 -5.02 3.18
N PRO A 85 -5.28 -4.03 4.05
CA PRO A 85 -4.59 -2.81 3.65
C PRO A 85 -3.23 -3.09 3.00
N GLU A 86 -2.93 -2.37 1.91
CA GLU A 86 -1.73 -2.59 1.08
C GLU A 86 -0.43 -2.46 1.90
N ASP A 87 -0.35 -1.48 2.79
CA ASP A 87 0.81 -1.23 3.64
C ASP A 87 1.07 -2.38 4.64
N LEU A 88 0.01 -2.90 5.25
CA LEU A 88 0.07 -4.05 6.14
C LEU A 88 0.49 -5.31 5.37
N TYR A 89 -0.13 -5.56 4.22
CA TYR A 89 0.19 -6.67 3.33
C TYR A 89 1.67 -6.66 2.92
N MET A 90 2.20 -5.52 2.50
CA MET A 90 3.60 -5.40 2.07
C MET A 90 4.60 -5.58 3.21
N LEU A 91 4.25 -5.22 4.46
CA LEU A 91 5.09 -5.51 5.62
C LEU A 91 5.08 -6.99 5.97
N ILE A 92 3.92 -7.65 5.92
CA ILE A 92 3.80 -9.09 6.14
C ILE A 92 4.61 -9.85 5.08
N LYS A 93 4.48 -9.48 3.80
CA LYS A 93 5.28 -10.03 2.69
C LYS A 93 6.78 -9.97 2.97
N LYS A 94 7.24 -8.81 3.47
CA LYS A 94 8.64 -8.60 3.81
C LYS A 94 9.08 -9.44 5.01
N ALA A 95 8.25 -9.54 6.05
CA ALA A 95 8.53 -10.37 7.21
C ALA A 95 8.66 -11.85 6.84
N VAL A 96 7.76 -12.37 6.00
CA VAL A 96 7.80 -13.76 5.50
C VAL A 96 9.09 -14.02 4.74
N SER A 97 9.49 -13.11 3.84
CA SER A 97 10.75 -13.23 3.09
C SER A 97 11.99 -13.25 4.00
N VAL A 98 12.06 -12.34 4.98
CA VAL A 98 13.18 -12.29 5.94
C VAL A 98 13.22 -13.53 6.84
N ARG A 99 12.06 -14.06 7.24
CA ARG A 99 11.96 -15.29 8.02
C ARG A 99 12.46 -16.50 7.24
N LYS A 100 12.03 -16.65 5.98
CA LYS A 100 12.53 -17.69 5.06
C LYS A 100 14.05 -17.62 4.85
N HIS A 101 14.61 -16.41 4.81
CA HIS A 101 16.07 -16.21 4.77
C HIS A 101 16.76 -16.69 6.06
N LEU A 102 16.21 -16.33 7.22
CA LEU A 102 16.78 -16.69 8.54
C LEU A 102 16.70 -18.18 8.87
N GLU A 103 15.74 -18.91 8.29
CA GLU A 103 15.66 -20.38 8.44
C GLU A 103 16.92 -21.06 7.91
N ARG A 104 17.46 -20.58 6.79
CA ARG A 104 18.71 -21.05 6.19
C ARG A 104 19.94 -20.41 6.83
N ASN A 105 19.84 -19.13 7.20
CA ASN A 105 20.95 -18.31 7.69
C ASN A 105 20.77 -17.95 9.16
N ARG A 106 20.78 -18.96 10.06
CA ARG A 106 20.49 -18.77 11.49
C ARG A 106 21.46 -17.85 12.23
N ASN A 107 22.68 -17.66 11.71
CA ASN A 107 23.72 -16.83 12.33
C ASN A 107 23.61 -15.35 11.96
N ASP A 108 22.72 -14.97 11.03
CA ASP A 108 22.53 -13.58 10.61
C ASP A 108 21.78 -12.77 11.67
N LYS A 109 22.55 -12.10 12.54
CA LYS A 109 22.02 -11.27 13.63
C LYS A 109 21.38 -9.96 13.12
N ASP A 110 21.86 -9.42 11.99
CA ASP A 110 21.29 -8.19 11.42
C ASP A 110 19.91 -8.45 10.85
N ALA A 111 19.72 -9.54 10.09
CA ALA A 111 18.40 -9.93 9.61
C ALA A 111 17.42 -10.22 10.76
N LYS A 112 17.88 -10.82 11.87
CA LYS A 112 17.05 -10.99 13.09
C LYS A 112 16.63 -9.65 13.67
N PHE A 113 17.56 -8.70 13.83
CA PHE A 113 17.25 -7.36 14.31
C PHE A 113 16.25 -6.65 13.39
N ARG A 114 16.45 -6.72 12.07
CA ARG A 114 15.52 -6.13 11.08
C ARG A 114 14.15 -6.79 11.10
N LEU A 115 14.06 -8.09 11.32
CA LEU A 115 12.78 -8.80 11.45
C LEU A 115 11.98 -8.26 12.63
N ILE A 116 12.60 -8.08 13.80
CA ILE A 116 11.96 -7.48 14.98
C ILE A 116 11.38 -6.10 14.65
N LEU A 117 12.13 -5.28 13.90
CA LEU A 117 11.67 -3.95 13.46
C LEU A 117 10.53 -4.01 12.44
N ILE A 118 10.44 -5.05 11.62
CA ILE A 118 9.33 -5.25 10.67
C ILE A 118 8.08 -5.70 11.45
N GLU A 119 8.19 -6.71 12.29
CA GLU A 119 7.07 -7.24 13.09
C GLU A 119 6.50 -6.17 14.03
N SER A 120 7.36 -5.37 14.65
CA SER A 120 6.94 -4.21 15.46
C SER A 120 6.11 -3.20 14.66
N ARG A 121 6.39 -3.00 13.36
CA ARG A 121 5.59 -2.14 12.48
C ARG A 121 4.24 -2.78 12.13
N ILE A 122 4.23 -4.09 11.87
CA ILE A 122 3.00 -4.85 11.62
C ILE A 122 2.05 -4.72 12.81
N HIS A 123 2.51 -4.96 14.04
CA HIS A 123 1.67 -4.86 15.23
C HIS A 123 1.12 -3.44 15.46
N ARG A 124 1.94 -2.40 15.20
CA ARG A 124 1.49 -1.00 15.29
C ARG A 124 0.39 -0.69 14.27
N LEU A 125 0.55 -1.09 13.00
CA LEU A 125 -0.46 -0.86 11.97
C LEU A 125 -1.71 -1.70 12.19
N ALA A 126 -1.56 -2.96 12.59
CA ALA A 126 -2.69 -3.81 12.92
C ALA A 126 -3.55 -3.21 14.04
N ARG A 127 -2.92 -2.65 15.09
CA ARG A 127 -3.64 -1.94 16.15
C ARG A 127 -4.44 -0.75 15.60
N TYR A 128 -3.81 0.07 14.76
CA TYR A 128 -4.47 1.21 14.11
C TYR A 128 -5.68 0.75 13.27
N TYR A 129 -5.51 -0.24 12.41
CA TYR A 129 -6.59 -0.72 11.56
C TYR A 129 -7.73 -1.41 12.32
N LYS A 130 -7.45 -2.01 13.48
CA LYS A 130 -8.49 -2.47 14.40
C LYS A 130 -9.28 -1.32 15.02
N THR A 131 -8.60 -0.24 15.44
CA THR A 131 -9.29 0.93 16.02
C THR A 131 -10.17 1.67 15.01
N VAL A 132 -9.79 1.68 13.73
CA VAL A 132 -10.55 2.33 12.64
C VAL A 132 -11.65 1.40 12.07
N GLY A 133 -11.74 0.15 12.54
CA GLY A 133 -12.76 -0.81 12.08
C GLY A 133 -12.50 -1.37 10.69
N VAL A 134 -11.27 -1.26 10.17
CA VAL A 134 -10.89 -1.86 8.88
C VAL A 134 -10.55 -3.34 9.04
N LEU A 135 -9.95 -3.71 10.17
CA LEU A 135 -9.68 -5.11 10.52
C LEU A 135 -10.63 -5.59 11.62
N PRO A 136 -11.02 -6.88 11.61
CA PRO A 136 -11.74 -7.48 12.72
C PRO A 136 -10.98 -7.32 14.06
N PRO A 137 -11.67 -7.13 15.20
CA PRO A 137 -11.01 -7.05 16.51
C PRO A 137 -10.17 -8.30 16.85
N THR A 138 -10.60 -9.46 16.35
CA THR A 138 -9.95 -10.77 16.48
C THR A 138 -8.72 -10.93 15.59
N TRP A 139 -8.47 -10.00 14.66
CA TRP A 139 -7.34 -10.09 13.73
C TRP A 139 -6.01 -10.04 14.49
N LYS A 140 -5.15 -11.01 14.17
CA LYS A 140 -3.83 -11.20 14.78
C LYS A 140 -2.82 -11.60 13.72
N TYR A 141 -1.64 -11.01 13.80
CA TYR A 141 -0.49 -11.43 13.02
C TYR A 141 0.15 -12.64 13.69
N GLU A 142 0.21 -13.75 12.97
CA GLU A 142 0.90 -14.97 13.39
C GLU A 142 1.91 -15.38 12.32
N SER A 143 3.16 -15.56 12.73
CA SER A 143 4.26 -15.79 11.80
C SER A 143 4.17 -17.11 11.05
N ALA A 144 3.56 -18.13 11.66
CA ALA A 144 3.35 -19.44 11.05
C ALA A 144 2.32 -19.41 9.91
N THR A 145 1.28 -18.58 10.01
CA THR A 145 0.21 -18.46 9.02
C THR A 145 0.41 -17.29 8.06
N ALA A 146 1.37 -16.40 8.34
CA ALA A 146 1.64 -15.23 7.52
C ALA A 146 1.95 -15.55 6.04
N SER A 147 2.46 -16.75 5.72
CA SER A 147 2.75 -17.18 4.36
C SER A 147 1.49 -17.44 3.52
N THR A 148 0.39 -17.89 4.13
CA THR A 148 -0.87 -18.16 3.42
C THR A 148 -1.61 -16.88 3.07
N ILE A 149 -1.34 -15.79 3.81
CA ILE A 149 -1.93 -14.46 3.62
C ILE A 149 -1.30 -13.71 2.42
N VAL A 150 -0.07 -14.08 2.04
CA VAL A 150 0.74 -13.30 1.07
C VAL A 150 1.27 -14.17 -0.08
N ALA A 151 0.61 -15.29 -0.35
CA ALA A 151 0.89 -16.14 -1.51
C ALA A 151 0.48 -15.45 -2.81
#